data_AF-A0A1J3JKY5-F1
#
_entry.id   AF-A0A1J3JKY5-F1
#
_cell.length_a   1.000
_cell.length_b   1.000
_cell.length_c   1.000
_cell.angle_alpha   90.00
_cell.angle_beta   90.00
_cell.angle_gamma   90.00
#
_symmetry.space_group_name_H-M   'P 1'
#
loop_
_entity.id
_entity.type
_entity.pdbx_description
1 polymer ?
#
loop_
_entity_poly.entity_id
_entity_poly.type
_entity_poly.pdbx_seq_one_letter_code
_entity_poly.pdbx_strand_id
1 'polypeptide(L)'
;MGSEGNSSPFVVEKSEVVLVKPAKPTPDVSLSLSVIDNDPRIESIVQTICVFTPEPQQARHDLASLLQYALSHALVYYYPLAGK
;
A
#
# COMPACT_ATOMS: atom_id res chain seq x y z
N MET A 1 -12.75 -44.66 4.42
CA MET A 1 -12.95 -43.64 5.47
C MET A 1 -11.98 -42.52 5.15
N GLY A 2 -12.48 -41.41 4.62
CA GLY A 2 -11.65 -40.24 4.30
C GLY A 2 -11.22 -39.56 5.60
N SER A 3 -9.92 -39.33 5.77
CA SER A 3 -9.40 -38.50 6.85
C SER A 3 -9.91 -37.08 6.65
N GLU A 4 -10.83 -36.63 7.50
CA GLU A 4 -11.23 -35.23 7.56
C GLU A 4 -9.98 -34.41 7.91
N GLY A 5 -9.50 -33.62 6.94
CA GLY A 5 -8.37 -32.73 7.15
C GLY A 5 -8.77 -31.65 8.15
N ASN A 6 -8.07 -31.61 9.28
CA ASN A 6 -8.22 -30.56 10.29
C ASN A 6 -7.90 -29.19 9.65
N SER A 7 -8.93 -28.48 9.19
CA SER A 7 -8.79 -27.13 8.64
C SER A 7 -8.86 -26.12 9.78
N SER A 8 -7.70 -25.70 10.27
CA SER A 8 -7.63 -24.52 11.15
C SER A 8 -7.97 -23.25 10.33
N PRO A 9 -8.80 -22.32 10.85
CA PRO A 9 -9.18 -21.13 10.14
C PRO A 9 -7.97 -20.20 9.91
N PHE A 10 -7.88 -19.60 8.72
CA PHE A 10 -6.92 -18.53 8.44
C PHE A 10 -7.45 -17.22 9.05
N VAL A 11 -6.71 -16.69 10.02
CA VAL A 11 -7.08 -15.47 10.76
C VAL A 11 -6.07 -14.36 10.43
N VAL A 12 -6.59 -13.19 10.06
CA VAL A 12 -5.79 -11.97 9.84
C VAL A 12 -6.32 -10.90 10.78
N GLU A 13 -5.44 -10.37 11.62
CA GLU A 13 -5.75 -9.24 12.49
C GLU A 13 -5.29 -7.94 11.83
N LYS A 14 -6.17 -6.93 11.81
CA LYS A 14 -5.90 -5.63 11.22
C LYS A 14 -5.20 -4.73 12.25
N SER A 15 -3.99 -4.29 11.95
CA SER A 15 -3.29 -3.25 12.70
C SER A 15 -3.89 -1.85 12.51
N GLU A 16 -3.43 -0.88 13.30
CA GLU A 16 -3.81 0.53 13.14
C GLU A 16 -3.52 1.06 11.72
N VAL A 17 -4.44 1.88 11.20
CA VAL A 17 -4.27 2.55 9.90
C VAL A 17 -3.57 3.89 10.11
N VAL A 18 -2.44 4.09 9.44
CA VAL A 18 -1.65 5.32 9.51
C VAL A 18 -1.67 6.04 8.16
N LEU A 19 -1.88 7.37 8.18
CA LEU A 19 -1.77 8.20 6.99
C LEU A 19 -0.32 8.67 6.80
N VAL A 20 0.36 8.12 5.80
CA VAL A 20 1.75 8.49 5.47
C VAL A 20 1.75 9.75 4.59
N LYS A 21 2.37 10.82 5.08
CA LYS A 21 2.53 12.07 4.34
C LYS A 21 3.85 12.07 3.53
N PRO A 22 3.94 12.86 2.45
CA PRO A 22 5.21 13.10 1.76
C PRO A 22 6.28 13.63 2.73
N ALA A 23 7.52 13.19 2.57
CA ALA A 23 8.64 13.57 3.45
C ALA A 23 9.05 15.05 3.33
N LYS A 24 8.59 15.73 2.27
CA LYS A 24 8.84 17.14 1.98
C LYS A 24 7.55 17.81 1.52
N PRO A 25 7.41 19.14 1.67
CA PRO A 25 6.29 19.87 1.10
C PRO A 25 6.17 19.63 -0.40
N THR A 26 4.94 19.50 -0.88
CA THR A 26 4.60 19.30 -2.29
C THR A 26 3.97 20.59 -2.84
N PRO A 27 4.02 20.82 -4.17
CA PRO A 27 3.36 21.98 -4.76
C PRO A 27 1.88 22.03 -4.40
N ASP A 28 1.37 23.22 -4.12
CA ASP A 28 -0.06 23.47 -3.92
C ASP A 28 -0.71 23.77 -5.28
N VAL A 29 -1.10 22.71 -5.98
CA VAL A 29 -1.63 22.75 -7.34
C VAL A 29 -2.79 21.77 -7.51
N SER A 30 -3.75 22.14 -8.36
CA SER A 30 -4.76 21.22 -8.88
C SER A 30 -4.31 20.70 -10.23
N LEU A 31 -4.25 19.38 -10.39
CA LEU A 31 -3.90 18.73 -11.65
C LEU A 31 -5.16 18.29 -12.38
N SER A 32 -5.26 18.59 -13.67
CA SER A 32 -6.32 18.06 -14.52
C SER A 32 -6.01 16.63 -14.95
N LEU A 33 -6.98 15.75 -14.84
CA LEU A 33 -6.91 14.39 -15.37
C LEU A 33 -7.03 14.38 -16.90
N SER A 34 -6.47 13.36 -17.56
CA SER A 34 -6.58 13.21 -19.01
C SER A 34 -7.98 12.78 -19.45
N VAL A 35 -8.25 12.76 -20.76
CA VAL A 35 -9.54 12.26 -21.30
C VAL A 35 -9.78 10.80 -20.90
N ILE A 36 -8.72 9.99 -20.86
CA ILE A 36 -8.81 8.57 -20.48
C ILE A 36 -9.11 8.45 -18.99
N ASP A 37 -8.38 9.21 -18.15
CA ASP A 37 -8.54 9.15 -16.69
C ASP A 37 -9.88 9.70 -16.21
N ASN A 38 -10.56 10.55 -16.99
CA ASN A 38 -11.90 11.06 -16.71
C ASN A 38 -13.03 10.12 -17.20
N ASP A 39 -12.73 8.94 -17.73
CA ASP A 39 -13.76 8.00 -18.17
C ASP A 39 -14.37 7.28 -16.94
N PRO A 40 -15.64 7.53 -16.58
CA PRO A 40 -16.27 6.91 -15.41
C PRO A 40 -16.38 5.38 -15.52
N ARG A 41 -16.18 4.81 -16.71
CA ARG A 41 -16.19 3.35 -16.92
C ARG A 41 -14.94 2.67 -16.38
N ILE A 42 -13.84 3.41 -16.18
CA ILE A 42 -12.58 2.87 -15.66
C ILE A 42 -12.28 3.32 -14.23
N GLU A 43 -13.14 4.15 -13.63
CA GLU A 43 -13.05 4.63 -12.26
C GLU A 43 -13.20 3.46 -11.28
N SER A 44 -12.07 2.85 -10.90
CA SER A 44 -12.03 1.64 -10.10
C SER A 44 -10.79 1.61 -9.21
N ILE A 45 -10.89 0.91 -8.08
CA ILE A 45 -9.76 0.71 -7.16
C ILE A 45 -9.03 -0.57 -7.56
N VAL A 46 -7.83 -0.42 -8.13
CA VAL A 46 -6.95 -1.54 -8.45
C VAL A 46 -6.33 -2.09 -7.16
N GLN A 47 -6.44 -3.40 -6.94
CA GLN A 47 -5.88 -4.10 -5.79
C GLN A 47 -4.74 -5.03 -6.21
N THR A 48 -3.65 -5.05 -5.44
CA THR A 48 -2.48 -5.89 -5.73
C THR A 48 -1.91 -6.45 -4.42
N ILE A 49 -1.54 -7.74 -4.45
CA ILE A 49 -0.91 -8.44 -3.31
C ILE A 49 0.49 -8.86 -3.73
N CYS A 50 1.51 -8.33 -3.04
CA CYS A 50 2.91 -8.72 -3.22
C CYS A 50 3.35 -9.59 -2.04
N VAL A 51 3.75 -10.84 -2.30
CA VAL A 51 4.17 -11.79 -1.27
C VAL A 51 5.69 -11.93 -1.30
N PHE A 52 6.33 -11.69 -0.16
CA PHE A 52 7.79 -11.76 0.00
C PHE A 52 8.16 -12.90 0.95
N THR A 53 9.24 -13.61 0.63
CA THR A 53 9.81 -14.64 1.52
C THR A 53 10.63 -13.98 2.63
N PRO A 54 10.66 -14.54 3.86
CA PRO A 54 11.49 -14.02 4.93
C PRO A 54 12.98 -14.16 4.58
N GLU A 55 13.73 -13.07 4.67
CA GLU A 55 15.19 -13.10 4.61
C GLU A 55 15.76 -13.30 6.03
N PRO A 56 16.69 -14.25 6.26
CA PRO A 56 17.19 -14.58 7.60
C PRO A 56 17.85 -13.40 8.34
N GLN A 57 18.36 -12.41 7.60
CA GLN A 57 19.08 -11.25 8.14
C GLN A 57 18.17 -10.02 8.34
N GLN A 58 17.03 -9.93 7.65
CA GLN A 58 16.05 -8.85 7.80
C GLN A 58 15.15 -8.99 9.03
N ALA A 59 15.17 -10.12 9.74
CA ALA A 59 14.32 -10.42 10.89
C ALA A 59 14.44 -9.41 12.08
N ARG A 60 15.35 -8.43 11.98
CA ARG A 60 15.62 -7.42 13.01
C ARG A 60 14.98 -6.06 12.77
N HIS A 61 14.40 -5.80 11.59
CA HIS A 61 13.83 -4.50 11.26
C HIS A 61 12.30 -4.54 11.22
N ASP A 62 11.66 -3.53 11.81
CA ASP A 62 10.22 -3.32 11.64
C ASP A 62 9.92 -2.93 10.18
N LEU A 63 9.46 -3.91 9.41
CA LEU A 63 9.12 -3.75 8.00
C LEU A 63 8.01 -2.73 7.77
N ALA A 64 7.07 -2.60 8.72
CA ALA A 64 6.00 -1.61 8.60
C ALA A 64 6.57 -0.19 8.67
N SER A 65 7.48 0.07 9.61
CA SER A 65 8.19 1.36 9.70
C SER A 65 9.06 1.63 8.47
N LEU A 66 9.75 0.61 7.94
CA LEU A 66 10.55 0.75 6.73
C LEU A 66 9.70 1.12 5.51
N LEU A 67 8.55 0.45 5.33
CA LEU A 67 7.61 0.74 4.24
C LEU A 67 7.01 2.14 4.38
N GLN A 68 6.64 2.57 5.59
CA GLN A 68 6.16 3.93 5.85
C GLN A 68 7.22 4.98 5.49
N TYR A 69 8.47 4.77 5.90
CA TYR A 69 9.58 5.66 5.55
C TYR A 69 9.80 5.75 4.04
N ALA A 70 9.87 4.60 3.36
CA ALA A 70 10.08 4.53 1.93
C ALA A 70 8.92 5.16 1.15
N LEU A 71 7.67 4.88 1.54
CA LEU A 71 6.48 5.48 0.94
C LEU A 71 6.49 7.00 1.10
N SER A 72 6.81 7.52 2.29
CA SER A 72 6.91 8.95 2.55
C SER A 72 7.90 9.65 1.61
N HIS A 73 9.04 9.01 1.33
CA HIS A 73 10.04 9.54 0.40
C HIS A 73 9.61 9.42 -1.07
N ALA A 74 8.97 8.31 -1.45
CA ALA A 74 8.44 8.12 -2.81
C ALA A 74 7.35 9.15 -3.14
N LEU A 75 6.48 9.46 -2.18
CA LEU A 75 5.41 10.45 -2.32
C LEU A 75 5.91 11.87 -2.59
N VAL A 76 7.19 12.18 -2.40
CA VAL A 76 7.76 13.47 -2.86
C VAL A 76 7.73 13.55 -4.39
N TYR A 77 8.01 12.44 -5.08
CA TYR A 77 8.01 12.36 -6.54
C TYR A 77 6.62 12.04 -7.10
N TYR A 78 5.86 11.23 -6.38
CA TYR A 78 4.50 10.82 -6.75
C TYR A 78 3.44 11.54 -5.91
N TYR A 79 3.65 12.84 -5.63
CA TYR A 79 2.81 13.63 -4.74
C TYR A 79 1.31 13.65 -5.06
N PRO A 80 0.83 13.48 -6.33
CA PRO A 80 -0.60 13.41 -6.59
C PRO A 80 -1.29 12.25 -5.87
N LEU A 81 -0.56 11.17 -5.56
CA LEU A 81 -1.08 10.03 -4.79
C LEU A 81 -1.38 10.35 -3.32
N ALA A 82 -0.85 11.47 -2.79
CA ALA A 82 -1.15 11.98 -1.46
C ALA A 82 -2.16 13.15 -1.49
N GLY A 83 -2.70 13.47 -2.67
CA GLY A 83 -3.72 14.50 -2.86
C GLY A 83 -5.11 14.08 -2.38
N LYS A 84 -6.11 14.92 -2.67
CA LYS A 84 -7.54 14.65 -2.46
C LYS A 84 -8.28 14.71 -3.77
#